data_AF-A0AAU3EZD6-F1
#
_entry.id   AF-A0AAU3EZD6-F1
#
_cell.length_a   1.000
_cell.length_b   1.000
_cell.length_c   1.000
_cell.angle_alpha   90.00
_cell.angle_beta   90.00
_cell.angle_gamma   90.00
#
_symmetry.space_group_name_H-M   'P 1'
#
loop_
_entity.id
_entity.type
_entity.pdbx_description
1 polymer ?
#
loop_
_entity_poly.entity_id
_entity_poly.type
_entity_poly.pdbx_seq_one_letter_code
_entity_poly.pdbx_strand_id
1 'polypeptide(L)'
;MRSRSRYPSRGTRMSLRALVITIAVLLGMAFPLPASAAPSGTMSLNQLDYRTNQQITVTYTTTQPSSANWVGIYADPGNGPVNGQSLGASTKWKYAPGGSGQISIPASGLSAGAYVAYYLYNDGYSWLANPVKFRITSSARTPTGSMSLDQLDYPAGDPIPVTYSTSQPSALNWIGIYSDPGNGPVNDQYVGPASRWLYAPGSSGQISIPTAGLSPGHYVAYYLYNDGYSRVASPLKFRIVPSTVATTLKVASFNTWHAATQVTGGLTKATNFVTSSGADVLALQETQGYFAVDLARNLGWYYYQGPASVAIISRYAITQTFGLALDDSGLGARLNLGAGKEAVVWSVHLDYQYYGPYNACYEGMTPAQVEDIEQNTSRRVVEINDILNRAAPEIDAATSGGPPVFLAGDFNTPSHLDWVPEAASQNCGYSSVNWPATRAVSDAGLNDSYRVINPLPAILTGDTWSPVYPKHNGSTGPDEPQDRIDFVHYIGAATPVSSTAEVRGTPQPVPNHQNNEWVSDHRAVVTTFSLT
;
A
#
# COMPACT_ATOMS: atom_id res chain seq x y z
N MET A 1 51.57 -55.05 30.47
CA MET A 1 52.87 -54.45 30.11
C MET A 1 53.05 -54.45 28.60
N ARG A 2 53.80 -53.47 28.09
CA ARG A 2 53.80 -52.90 26.73
C ARG A 2 54.53 -53.71 25.63
N SER A 3 53.97 -53.65 24.43
CA SER A 3 54.57 -53.13 23.16
C SER A 3 55.29 -54.03 22.12
N ARG A 4 55.23 -53.47 20.89
CA ARG A 4 56.05 -53.58 19.65
C ARG A 4 55.57 -54.65 18.66
N SER A 5 55.56 -54.46 17.33
CA SER A 5 56.51 -53.84 16.37
C SER A 5 55.78 -53.50 15.04
N ARG A 6 55.89 -52.34 14.38
CA ARG A 6 56.83 -51.87 13.30
C ARG A 6 57.00 -52.71 12.00
N TYR A 7 56.65 -52.04 10.87
CA TYR A 7 57.16 -52.07 9.45
C TYR A 7 56.80 -53.23 8.48
N PRO A 8 57.01 -53.13 7.12
CA PRO A 8 56.85 -52.05 6.12
C PRO A 8 56.27 -52.49 4.72
N SER A 9 56.17 -51.49 3.79
CA SER A 9 56.41 -51.49 2.31
C SER A 9 55.49 -52.11 1.22
N ARG A 10 54.88 -51.19 0.44
CA ARG A 10 54.62 -51.01 -1.02
C ARG A 10 54.70 -52.14 -2.09
N GLY A 11 53.72 -52.06 -3.02
CA GLY A 11 53.78 -52.36 -4.47
C GLY A 11 52.86 -53.53 -4.89
N THR A 12 52.04 -53.56 -5.96
CA THR A 12 51.96 -52.81 -7.22
C THR A 12 50.64 -53.19 -7.97
N ARG A 13 49.99 -52.20 -8.64
CA ARG A 13 49.03 -52.24 -9.79
C ARG A 13 47.88 -53.27 -9.87
N MET A 14 46.64 -52.78 -10.04
CA MET A 14 45.75 -53.22 -11.15
C MET A 14 44.55 -52.26 -11.40
N SER A 15 44.22 -52.19 -12.69
CA SER A 15 43.24 -51.42 -13.48
C SER A 15 41.81 -51.21 -12.94
N LEU A 16 41.25 -50.06 -13.33
CA LEU A 16 39.83 -49.74 -13.45
C LEU A 16 38.99 -50.88 -14.08
N ARG A 17 37.81 -51.14 -13.50
CA ARG A 17 36.52 -51.22 -14.22
C ARG A 17 35.36 -51.17 -13.24
N ALA A 18 34.38 -50.34 -13.60
CA ALA A 18 33.21 -49.95 -12.81
C ALA A 18 32.32 -51.16 -12.43
N LEU A 19 31.90 -51.19 -11.16
CA LEU A 19 30.83 -52.05 -10.66
C LEU A 19 29.60 -51.16 -10.44
N VAL A 20 28.61 -51.33 -11.32
CA VAL A 20 27.26 -50.80 -11.17
C VAL A 20 26.57 -51.61 -10.06
N ILE A 21 26.31 -50.98 -8.92
CA ILE A 21 25.42 -51.53 -7.88
C ILE A 21 24.09 -50.77 -8.00
N THR A 22 23.08 -51.48 -8.50
CA THR A 22 21.69 -51.03 -8.53
C THR A 22 21.13 -51.08 -7.11
N ILE A 23 21.13 -49.94 -6.41
CA ILE A 23 20.31 -49.75 -5.21
C ILE A 23 18.96 -49.19 -5.67
N ALA A 24 17.93 -50.01 -5.63
CA ALA A 24 16.55 -49.57 -5.77
C ALA A 24 16.16 -48.78 -4.52
N VAL A 25 16.34 -47.46 -4.56
CA VAL A 25 15.74 -46.56 -3.59
C VAL A 25 14.28 -46.38 -4.00
N LEU A 26 13.37 -47.00 -3.25
CA LEU A 26 11.96 -46.62 -3.20
C LEU A 26 11.87 -45.20 -2.61
N LEU A 27 12.09 -44.20 -3.45
CA LEU A 27 11.60 -42.85 -3.20
C LEU A 27 10.08 -42.90 -3.35
N GLY A 28 9.39 -43.04 -2.22
CA GLY A 28 8.02 -42.56 -2.11
C GLY A 28 8.05 -41.06 -2.35
N MET A 29 7.83 -40.64 -3.60
CA MET A 29 7.52 -39.25 -3.92
C MET A 29 6.16 -38.95 -3.30
N ALA A 30 6.17 -38.50 -2.04
CA ALA A 30 5.09 -37.68 -1.55
C ALA A 30 5.18 -36.36 -2.31
N PHE A 31 4.50 -36.29 -3.45
CA PHE A 31 4.18 -34.99 -4.04
C PHE A 31 3.47 -34.20 -2.93
N PRO A 32 3.93 -32.99 -2.57
CA PRO A 32 3.06 -32.11 -1.82
C PRO A 32 1.80 -31.96 -2.67
N LEU A 33 0.65 -32.36 -2.13
CA LEU A 33 -0.62 -32.00 -2.76
C LEU A 33 -0.54 -30.49 -2.98
N PRO A 34 -0.82 -29.98 -4.20
CA PRO A 34 -0.84 -28.55 -4.41
C PRO A 34 -1.78 -27.96 -3.37
N ALA A 35 -1.27 -27.04 -2.55
CA ALA A 35 -2.15 -26.24 -1.71
C ALA A 35 -3.18 -25.64 -2.66
N SER A 36 -4.47 -25.93 -2.44
CA SER A 36 -5.55 -25.32 -3.20
C SER A 36 -5.26 -23.83 -3.24
N ALA A 37 -5.16 -23.25 -4.45
CA ALA A 37 -4.97 -21.81 -4.59
C ALA A 37 -6.02 -21.11 -3.72
N ALA A 38 -5.57 -20.13 -2.92
CA ALA A 38 -6.47 -19.35 -2.11
C ALA A 38 -7.53 -18.71 -3.04
N PRO A 39 -8.81 -18.71 -2.65
CA PRO A 39 -9.86 -18.17 -3.50
C PRO A 39 -9.55 -16.72 -3.89
N SER A 40 -9.61 -16.42 -5.19
CA SER A 40 -9.25 -15.11 -5.77
C SER A 40 -10.44 -14.14 -5.86
N GLY A 41 -11.62 -14.55 -5.41
CA GLY A 41 -12.84 -13.76 -5.36
C GLY A 41 -13.22 -13.32 -3.96
N THR A 42 -14.23 -12.46 -3.86
CA THR A 42 -14.80 -12.01 -2.59
C THR A 42 -16.26 -12.43 -2.48
N MET A 43 -16.73 -12.64 -1.25
CA MET A 43 -18.13 -12.82 -0.93
C MET A 43 -18.44 -12.15 0.41
N SER A 44 -19.51 -11.38 0.45
CA SER A 44 -20.05 -10.79 1.66
C SER A 44 -21.56 -10.96 1.72
N LEU A 45 -22.09 -10.93 2.94
CA LEU A 45 -23.52 -10.89 3.21
C LEU A 45 -23.87 -9.50 3.71
N ASN A 46 -25.03 -8.99 3.33
CA ASN A 46 -25.46 -7.66 3.78
C ASN A 46 -25.69 -7.57 5.30
N GLN A 47 -25.87 -8.70 5.97
CA GLN A 47 -25.99 -8.85 7.42
C GLN A 47 -25.68 -10.30 7.80
N LEU A 48 -25.52 -10.59 9.10
CA LEU A 48 -25.18 -11.95 9.58
C LEU A 48 -26.31 -12.63 10.37
N ASP A 49 -27.44 -11.94 10.61
CA ASP A 49 -28.64 -12.48 11.24
C ASP A 49 -29.84 -12.20 10.32
N TYR A 50 -30.50 -13.25 9.82
CA TYR A 50 -31.68 -13.15 8.95
C TYR A 50 -32.89 -13.81 9.61
N ARG A 51 -34.08 -13.22 9.44
CA ARG A 51 -35.33 -13.91 9.75
C ARG A 51 -35.70 -14.88 8.65
N THR A 52 -36.51 -15.88 8.97
CA THR A 52 -37.06 -16.84 8.00
C THR A 52 -37.87 -16.19 6.88
N ASN A 53 -38.32 -14.94 7.03
CA ASN A 53 -39.04 -14.19 6.00
C ASN A 53 -38.17 -13.18 5.22
N GLN A 54 -36.86 -13.10 5.48
CA GLN A 54 -35.94 -12.19 4.80
C GLN A 54 -35.25 -12.85 3.60
N GLN A 55 -34.60 -12.01 2.79
CA GLN A 55 -33.69 -12.43 1.74
C GLN A 55 -32.25 -12.35 2.25
N ILE A 56 -31.48 -13.41 2.04
CA ILE A 56 -30.04 -13.43 2.22
C ILE A 56 -29.44 -12.80 0.98
N THR A 57 -28.97 -11.55 1.11
CA THR A 57 -28.35 -10.84 0.01
C THR A 57 -26.84 -11.05 0.04
N VAL A 58 -26.34 -11.70 -1.01
CA VAL A 58 -24.94 -12.05 -1.20
C VAL A 58 -24.37 -11.12 -2.27
N THR A 59 -23.28 -10.43 -1.96
CA THR A 59 -22.48 -9.68 -2.93
C THR A 59 -21.20 -10.44 -3.19
N TYR A 60 -20.80 -10.60 -4.44
CA TYR A 60 -19.64 -11.40 -4.83
C TYR A 60 -18.82 -10.77 -5.95
N THR A 61 -17.54 -11.15 -6.00
CA THR A 61 -16.64 -10.95 -7.13
C THR A 61 -15.83 -12.21 -7.38
N THR A 62 -15.45 -12.47 -8.64
CA THR A 62 -14.57 -13.56 -9.04
C THR A 62 -13.86 -13.22 -10.35
N THR A 63 -12.62 -13.66 -10.49
CA THR A 63 -11.88 -13.62 -11.76
C THR A 63 -12.21 -14.81 -12.67
N GLN A 64 -13.05 -15.73 -12.21
CA GLN A 64 -13.44 -16.96 -12.91
C GLN A 64 -14.97 -17.00 -13.13
N PRO A 65 -15.55 -16.09 -13.93
CA PRO A 65 -16.98 -16.13 -14.22
C PRO A 65 -17.35 -17.41 -14.96
N SER A 66 -18.46 -18.02 -14.58
CA SER A 66 -19.06 -19.17 -15.27
C SER A 66 -20.56 -19.12 -15.06
N SER A 67 -21.33 -19.45 -16.09
CA SER A 67 -22.79 -19.59 -15.98
C SER A 67 -23.24 -20.59 -14.90
N ALA A 68 -22.33 -21.48 -14.49
CA ALA A 68 -22.55 -22.51 -13.48
C ALA A 68 -21.94 -22.17 -12.10
N ASN A 69 -21.39 -20.96 -11.90
CA ASN A 69 -20.99 -20.53 -10.56
C ASN A 69 -22.22 -20.35 -9.68
N TRP A 70 -22.12 -20.73 -8.40
CA TRP A 70 -23.30 -20.75 -7.52
C TRP A 70 -22.93 -20.49 -6.06
N VAL A 71 -23.89 -19.95 -5.32
CA VAL A 71 -23.79 -19.81 -3.87
C VAL A 71 -24.67 -20.85 -3.20
N GLY A 72 -24.08 -21.67 -2.33
CA GLY A 72 -24.77 -22.67 -1.53
C GLY A 72 -24.84 -22.30 -0.05
N ILE A 73 -25.99 -22.52 0.57
CA ILE A 73 -26.26 -22.31 1.99
C ILE A 73 -26.33 -23.67 2.70
N TYR A 74 -25.53 -23.84 3.74
CA TYR A 74 -25.40 -25.09 4.50
C TYR A 74 -25.55 -24.81 5.99
N ALA A 75 -26.05 -25.79 6.76
CA ALA A 75 -26.06 -25.70 8.21
C ALA A 75 -24.62 -25.71 8.78
N ASP A 76 -24.41 -25.04 9.91
CA ASP A 76 -23.11 -24.97 10.62
C ASP A 76 -23.26 -25.34 12.11
N PRO A 77 -22.49 -26.31 12.66
CA PRO A 77 -21.66 -27.26 11.92
C PRO A 77 -22.53 -28.20 11.07
N GLY A 78 -21.99 -28.69 9.95
CA GLY A 78 -22.77 -29.51 9.05
C GLY A 78 -22.01 -30.01 7.84
N ASN A 79 -22.74 -30.25 6.76
CA ASN A 79 -22.29 -30.89 5.53
C ASN A 79 -21.77 -29.91 4.46
N GLY A 80 -21.31 -28.72 4.88
CA GLY A 80 -20.72 -27.74 3.97
C GLY A 80 -19.47 -28.27 3.27
N PRO A 81 -19.10 -27.74 2.09
CA PRO A 81 -17.98 -28.25 1.31
C PRO A 81 -16.62 -27.82 1.87
N VAL A 82 -16.27 -28.31 3.06
CA VAL A 82 -14.98 -28.05 3.72
C VAL A 82 -13.85 -28.62 2.86
N ASN A 83 -12.77 -27.85 2.66
CA ASN A 83 -11.64 -28.20 1.79
C ASN A 83 -12.01 -28.43 0.30
N GLY A 84 -13.09 -27.82 -0.17
CA GLY A 84 -13.50 -27.90 -1.58
C GLY A 84 -14.16 -29.22 -1.98
N GLN A 85 -14.51 -30.09 -1.03
CA GLN A 85 -15.13 -31.40 -1.27
C GLN A 85 -16.57 -31.41 -0.78
N SER A 86 -17.49 -32.00 -1.56
CA SER A 86 -18.89 -32.15 -1.15
C SER A 86 -19.04 -33.15 0.00
N LEU A 87 -19.68 -32.71 1.09
CA LEU A 87 -20.11 -33.59 2.18
C LEU A 87 -21.63 -33.82 2.18
N GLY A 88 -22.37 -33.11 1.31
CA GLY A 88 -23.81 -33.27 1.13
C GLY A 88 -24.44 -32.10 0.35
N ALA A 89 -25.76 -32.17 0.17
CA ALA A 89 -26.50 -31.14 -0.55
C ALA A 89 -26.63 -29.85 0.27
N SER A 90 -26.57 -28.69 -0.42
CA SER A 90 -26.91 -27.40 0.17
C SER A 90 -28.39 -27.33 0.54
N THR A 91 -28.72 -26.70 1.66
CA THR A 91 -30.10 -26.46 2.10
C THR A 91 -30.84 -25.49 1.16
N LYS A 92 -30.12 -24.48 0.65
CA LYS A 92 -30.60 -23.53 -0.38
C LYS A 92 -29.43 -23.16 -1.28
N TRP A 93 -29.71 -22.76 -2.51
CA TRP A 93 -28.67 -22.29 -3.42
C TRP A 93 -29.23 -21.34 -4.49
N LYS A 94 -28.34 -20.63 -5.17
CA LYS A 94 -28.67 -19.85 -6.38
C LYS A 94 -27.42 -19.62 -7.24
N TYR A 95 -27.60 -19.59 -8.57
CA TYR A 95 -26.52 -19.25 -9.49
C TYR A 95 -26.06 -17.79 -9.32
N ALA A 96 -24.75 -17.59 -9.45
CA ALA A 96 -24.01 -16.34 -9.31
C ALA A 96 -22.95 -16.23 -10.42
N PRO A 97 -23.39 -16.05 -11.68
CA PRO A 97 -22.55 -16.34 -12.85
C PRO A 97 -21.56 -15.25 -13.26
N GLY A 98 -21.78 -14.02 -12.80
CA GLY A 98 -20.99 -12.86 -13.21
C GLY A 98 -19.57 -12.87 -12.61
N GLY A 99 -18.67 -12.06 -13.19
CA GLY A 99 -17.40 -11.73 -12.55
C GLY A 99 -17.58 -10.86 -11.30
N SER A 100 -18.73 -10.20 -11.19
CA SER A 100 -19.23 -9.60 -9.96
C SER A 100 -20.75 -9.59 -10.00
N GLY A 101 -21.39 -9.43 -8.84
CA GLY A 101 -22.83 -9.27 -8.78
C GLY A 101 -23.41 -9.39 -7.39
N GLN A 102 -24.74 -9.33 -7.36
CA GLN A 102 -25.52 -9.50 -6.16
C GLN A 102 -26.64 -10.51 -6.43
N ILE A 103 -26.83 -11.45 -5.51
CA ILE A 103 -27.95 -12.40 -5.56
C ILE A 103 -28.68 -12.43 -4.22
N SER A 104 -29.98 -12.74 -4.29
CA SER A 104 -30.82 -12.92 -3.12
C SER A 104 -31.31 -14.37 -3.04
N ILE A 105 -31.06 -15.00 -1.91
CA ILE A 105 -31.51 -16.36 -1.57
C ILE A 105 -32.56 -16.23 -0.45
N PRO A 106 -33.79 -16.73 -0.61
CA PRO A 106 -34.81 -16.62 0.43
C PRO A 106 -34.42 -17.45 1.65
N ALA A 107 -34.50 -16.83 2.84
CA ALA A 107 -34.33 -17.54 4.11
C ALA A 107 -35.52 -18.44 4.47
N SER A 108 -36.61 -18.38 3.70
CA SER A 108 -37.81 -19.17 3.96
C SER A 108 -37.56 -20.67 3.81
N GLY A 109 -38.01 -21.43 4.81
CA GLY A 109 -37.76 -22.86 4.91
C GLY A 109 -36.41 -23.23 5.52
N LEU A 110 -35.57 -22.25 5.88
CA LEU A 110 -34.44 -22.50 6.76
C LEU A 110 -34.92 -22.48 8.22
N SER A 111 -34.57 -23.50 9.00
CA SER A 111 -34.83 -23.52 10.43
C SER A 111 -33.92 -22.51 11.15
N ALA A 112 -34.35 -22.02 12.31
CA ALA A 112 -33.50 -21.18 13.14
C ALA A 112 -32.22 -21.95 13.51
N GLY A 113 -31.06 -21.32 13.33
CA GLY A 113 -29.76 -21.99 13.45
C GLY A 113 -28.61 -21.23 12.79
N ALA A 114 -27.41 -21.78 12.91
CA ALA A 114 -26.22 -21.26 12.25
C ALA A 114 -26.04 -21.89 10.86
N TYR A 115 -25.54 -21.08 9.93
CA TYR A 115 -25.36 -21.44 8.53
C TYR A 115 -24.04 -20.89 8.00
N VAL A 116 -23.54 -21.47 6.91
CA VAL A 116 -22.43 -20.93 6.13
C VAL A 116 -22.86 -20.82 4.67
N ALA A 117 -22.57 -19.67 4.06
CA ALA A 117 -22.63 -19.48 2.61
C ALA A 117 -21.27 -19.80 1.99
N TYR A 118 -21.28 -20.55 0.89
CA TYR A 118 -20.10 -20.86 0.08
C TYR A 118 -20.31 -20.36 -1.35
N TYR A 119 -19.35 -19.62 -1.90
CA TYR A 119 -19.34 -19.28 -3.33
C TYR A 119 -18.49 -20.31 -4.07
N LEU A 120 -19.11 -21.03 -5.01
CA LEU A 120 -18.60 -22.29 -5.56
C LEU A 120 -18.48 -22.23 -7.08
N TYR A 121 -17.40 -22.83 -7.58
CA TYR A 121 -17.04 -22.78 -8.99
C TYR A 121 -17.75 -23.84 -9.83
N ASN A 122 -18.42 -23.41 -10.90
CA ASN A 122 -18.80 -24.22 -12.06
C ASN A 122 -19.49 -25.56 -11.73
N ASP A 123 -20.61 -25.52 -11.00
CA ASP A 123 -21.36 -26.68 -10.47
C ASP A 123 -20.52 -27.66 -9.60
N GLY A 124 -19.29 -27.29 -9.29
CA GLY A 124 -18.40 -27.98 -8.37
C GLY A 124 -18.47 -27.41 -6.96
N TYR A 125 -17.52 -27.83 -6.13
CA TYR A 125 -17.42 -27.49 -4.71
C TYR A 125 -16.13 -26.73 -4.34
N SER A 126 -15.31 -26.40 -5.34
CA SER A 126 -14.14 -25.53 -5.16
C SER A 126 -14.59 -24.11 -4.84
N TRP A 127 -13.94 -23.50 -3.85
CA TRP A 127 -14.32 -22.17 -3.38
C TRP A 127 -13.79 -21.07 -4.30
N LEU A 128 -14.67 -20.13 -4.64
CA LEU A 128 -14.32 -18.89 -5.33
C LEU A 128 -14.04 -17.73 -4.38
N ALA A 129 -14.55 -17.81 -3.14
CA ALA A 129 -14.35 -16.84 -2.07
C ALA A 129 -14.32 -17.54 -0.70
N ASN A 130 -13.78 -16.88 0.31
CA ASN A 130 -13.86 -17.38 1.68
C ASN A 130 -15.34 -17.54 2.13
N PRO A 131 -15.72 -18.66 2.80
CA PRO A 131 -17.10 -18.87 3.23
C PRO A 131 -17.53 -17.85 4.27
N VAL A 132 -18.81 -17.46 4.24
CA VAL A 132 -19.38 -16.47 5.18
C VAL A 132 -20.37 -17.15 6.11
N LYS A 133 -20.06 -17.19 7.41
CA LYS A 133 -20.96 -17.71 8.45
C LYS A 133 -22.04 -16.69 8.82
N PHE A 134 -23.28 -17.13 9.00
CA PHE A 134 -24.44 -16.31 9.38
C PHE A 134 -25.48 -17.14 10.14
N ARG A 135 -26.64 -16.55 10.48
CA ARG A 135 -27.73 -17.20 11.20
C ARG A 135 -29.09 -16.95 10.59
N ILE A 136 -29.98 -17.92 10.80
CA ILE A 136 -31.43 -17.74 10.70
C ILE A 136 -32.01 -17.65 12.11
N THR A 137 -32.84 -16.65 12.38
CA THR A 137 -33.50 -16.43 13.67
C THR A 137 -35.02 -16.52 13.55
N SER A 138 -35.68 -16.99 14.62
CA SER A 138 -37.15 -17.06 14.72
C SER A 138 -37.79 -15.71 15.05
N SER A 139 -37.03 -14.77 15.61
CA SER A 139 -37.40 -13.38 15.85
C SER A 139 -36.17 -12.49 15.65
N ALA A 140 -36.34 -11.22 15.26
CA ALA A 140 -35.21 -10.29 15.43
C ALA A 140 -35.04 -10.08 16.93
N ARG A 141 -33.85 -10.38 17.43
CA ARG A 141 -33.34 -9.64 18.58
C ARG A 141 -33.12 -8.23 18.05
N THR A 142 -33.97 -7.28 18.42
CA THR A 142 -33.69 -5.87 18.17
C THR A 142 -32.40 -5.55 18.92
N PRO A 143 -31.31 -5.15 18.24
CA PRO A 143 -30.09 -4.75 18.93
C PRO A 143 -30.44 -3.69 19.96
N THR A 144 -30.01 -3.89 21.20
CA THR A 144 -30.18 -2.89 22.28
C THR A 144 -29.03 -1.89 22.27
N GLY A 145 -28.26 -1.85 21.19
CA GLY A 145 -27.14 -0.95 21.00
C GLY A 145 -26.55 -1.02 19.59
N SER A 146 -25.49 -0.25 19.40
CA SER A 146 -24.70 -0.20 18.17
C SER A 146 -23.22 -0.23 18.51
N MET A 147 -22.43 -0.57 17.49
CA MET A 147 -20.97 -0.54 17.53
C MET A 147 -20.47 -0.11 16.16
N SER A 148 -19.36 0.61 16.10
CA SER A 148 -18.67 0.97 14.86
C SER A 148 -17.15 0.93 15.06
N LEU A 149 -16.44 0.63 13.97
CA LEU A 149 -15.00 0.75 13.85
C LEU A 149 -14.69 1.96 12.95
N ASP A 150 -13.54 2.60 13.17
CA ASP A 150 -13.04 3.67 12.31
C ASP A 150 -12.43 3.14 11.00
N GLN A 151 -11.92 1.91 11.02
CA GLN A 151 -11.37 1.22 9.87
C GLN A 151 -11.52 -0.30 9.99
N LEU A 152 -11.11 -1.04 8.95
CA LEU A 152 -11.23 -2.50 8.91
C LEU A 152 -9.89 -3.23 8.94
N ASP A 153 -8.77 -2.51 8.84
CA ASP A 153 -7.41 -3.06 8.85
C ASP A 153 -6.58 -2.34 9.92
N TYR A 154 -6.07 -3.11 10.89
CA TYR A 154 -5.26 -2.59 11.99
C TYR A 154 -3.89 -3.28 12.02
N PRO A 155 -2.78 -2.54 12.05
CA PRO A 155 -1.46 -3.14 12.25
C PRO A 155 -1.38 -3.92 13.57
N ALA A 156 -0.63 -5.02 13.58
CA ALA A 156 -0.49 -5.86 14.76
C ALA A 156 0.15 -5.07 15.91
N GLY A 157 -0.58 -4.94 17.03
CA GLY A 157 -0.14 -4.15 18.17
C GLY A 157 -0.82 -2.80 18.28
N ASP A 158 -1.37 -2.25 17.19
CA ASP A 158 -2.14 -1.02 17.24
C ASP A 158 -3.49 -1.27 17.93
N PRO A 159 -3.92 -0.40 18.85
CA PRO A 159 -5.21 -0.55 19.51
C PRO A 159 -6.35 -0.32 18.52
N ILE A 160 -7.47 -1.01 18.73
CA ILE A 160 -8.68 -0.86 17.92
C ILE A 160 -9.64 0.08 18.66
N PRO A 161 -9.89 1.31 18.15
CA PRO A 161 -10.93 2.15 18.68
C PRO A 161 -12.30 1.60 18.27
N VAL A 162 -13.15 1.37 19.26
CA VAL A 162 -14.51 0.88 19.09
C VAL A 162 -15.47 1.87 19.73
N THR A 163 -16.29 2.51 18.90
CA THR A 163 -17.36 3.40 19.36
C THR A 163 -18.63 2.57 19.56
N TYR A 164 -19.31 2.75 20.68
CA TYR A 164 -20.48 1.97 21.06
C TYR A 164 -21.60 2.83 21.64
N SER A 165 -22.82 2.32 21.56
CA SER A 165 -23.98 2.83 22.29
C SER A 165 -24.91 1.70 22.71
N THR A 166 -25.67 1.87 23.78
CA THR A 166 -26.68 0.92 24.24
C THR A 166 -27.78 1.59 25.06
N SER A 167 -29.02 1.09 24.92
CA SER A 167 -30.14 1.40 25.80
C SER A 167 -30.15 0.58 27.09
N GLN A 168 -29.19 -0.34 27.27
CA GLN A 168 -29.04 -1.22 28.43
C GLN A 168 -27.62 -1.12 29.02
N PRO A 169 -27.22 0.05 29.56
CA PRO A 169 -25.91 0.20 30.18
C PRO A 169 -25.79 -0.74 31.38
N SER A 170 -24.62 -1.36 31.53
CA SER A 170 -24.25 -2.13 32.72
C SER A 170 -22.74 -1.97 32.91
N ALA A 171 -22.30 -1.86 34.16
CA ALA A 171 -20.87 -1.83 34.50
C ALA A 171 -20.09 -3.06 33.97
N LEU A 172 -20.81 -4.13 33.65
CA LEU A 172 -20.28 -5.42 33.19
C LEU A 172 -20.50 -5.66 31.68
N ASN A 173 -21.02 -4.69 30.93
CA ASN A 173 -21.05 -4.80 29.48
C ASN A 173 -19.62 -4.74 28.93
N TRP A 174 -19.31 -5.56 27.93
CA TRP A 174 -17.93 -5.72 27.45
C TRP A 174 -17.86 -5.98 25.95
N ILE A 175 -16.76 -5.57 25.33
CA ILE A 175 -16.49 -5.86 23.92
C ILE A 175 -15.34 -6.85 23.84
N GLY A 176 -15.58 -7.99 23.19
CA GLY A 176 -14.60 -9.06 23.00
C GLY A 176 -14.20 -9.24 21.55
N ILE A 177 -12.90 -9.48 21.32
CA ILE A 177 -12.29 -9.76 20.02
C ILE A 177 -12.04 -11.27 19.88
N TYR A 178 -12.46 -11.86 18.77
CA TYR A 178 -12.32 -13.29 18.48
C TYR A 178 -11.78 -13.50 17.07
N SER A 179 -11.11 -14.61 16.79
CA SER A 179 -10.67 -14.94 15.43
C SER A 179 -11.86 -15.24 14.50
N ASP A 180 -11.70 -14.99 13.20
CA ASP A 180 -12.70 -15.27 12.16
C ASP A 180 -12.07 -16.10 11.01
N PRO A 181 -12.59 -17.30 10.69
CA PRO A 181 -13.53 -18.07 11.50
C PRO A 181 -12.88 -18.48 12.84
N GLY A 182 -13.68 -18.63 13.89
CA GLY A 182 -13.13 -18.92 15.20
C GLY A 182 -14.16 -19.27 16.27
N ASN A 183 -13.74 -19.06 17.51
CA ASN A 183 -14.44 -19.45 18.74
C ASN A 183 -15.31 -18.33 19.33
N GLY A 184 -15.73 -17.36 18.51
CA GLY A 184 -16.67 -16.31 18.91
C GLY A 184 -18.00 -16.86 19.41
N PRO A 185 -18.79 -16.08 20.17
CA PRO A 185 -20.06 -16.53 20.72
C PRO A 185 -21.03 -17.02 19.63
N VAL A 186 -21.61 -18.21 19.87
CA VAL A 186 -22.57 -18.87 18.99
C VAL A 186 -23.89 -18.98 19.74
N ASN A 187 -24.94 -18.38 19.18
CA ASN A 187 -26.31 -18.33 19.69
C ASN A 187 -26.37 -17.61 21.04
N ASP A 188 -25.56 -16.55 21.18
CA ASP A 188 -25.43 -15.80 22.43
C ASP A 188 -24.93 -16.66 23.61
N GLN A 189 -24.26 -17.78 23.29
CA GLN A 189 -23.63 -18.69 24.23
C GLN A 189 -22.11 -18.68 24.06
N TYR A 190 -21.44 -19.00 25.16
CA TYR A 190 -20.00 -19.20 25.19
C TYR A 190 -19.57 -20.33 24.26
N VAL A 191 -18.45 -20.13 23.55
CA VAL A 191 -17.80 -21.15 22.73
C VAL A 191 -16.33 -21.27 23.11
N GLY A 192 -15.62 -20.15 23.16
CA GLY A 192 -14.26 -20.08 23.67
C GLY A 192 -13.90 -18.67 24.14
N PRO A 193 -12.69 -18.50 24.70
CA PRO A 193 -12.28 -17.22 25.25
C PRO A 193 -12.07 -16.18 24.15
N ALA A 194 -12.38 -14.92 24.47
CA ALA A 194 -11.98 -13.78 23.66
C ALA A 194 -10.45 -13.69 23.62
N SER A 195 -9.89 -13.36 22.45
CA SER A 195 -8.46 -13.07 22.31
C SER A 195 -8.10 -11.81 23.10
N ARG A 196 -8.92 -10.77 23.03
CA ARG A 196 -8.79 -9.52 23.81
C ARG A 196 -10.17 -9.00 24.17
N TRP A 197 -10.29 -8.23 25.24
CA TRP A 197 -11.56 -7.63 25.63
C TRP A 197 -11.35 -6.41 26.54
N LEU A 198 -12.36 -5.55 26.60
CA LEU A 198 -12.47 -4.46 27.57
C LEU A 198 -13.93 -4.24 27.98
N TYR A 199 -14.15 -3.69 29.17
CA TYR A 199 -15.47 -3.23 29.60
C TYR A 199 -15.91 -1.97 28.83
N ALA A 200 -17.19 -1.91 28.48
CA ALA A 200 -17.87 -0.84 27.76
C ALA A 200 -19.17 -0.48 28.52
N PRO A 201 -19.05 0.17 29.70
CA PRO A 201 -20.15 0.22 30.67
C PRO A 201 -21.20 1.32 30.41
N GLY A 202 -20.85 2.32 29.62
CA GLY A 202 -21.68 3.50 29.38
C GLY A 202 -22.90 3.21 28.49
N SER A 203 -23.86 4.12 28.50
CA SER A 203 -24.92 4.16 27.47
C SER A 203 -24.36 4.53 26.10
N SER A 204 -23.20 5.17 26.05
CA SER A 204 -22.34 5.33 24.87
C SER A 204 -20.90 5.59 25.28
N GLY A 205 -19.98 5.43 24.34
CA GLY A 205 -18.57 5.74 24.55
C GLY A 205 -17.67 5.22 23.43
N GLN A 206 -16.38 5.39 23.63
CA GLN A 206 -15.34 4.82 22.79
C GLN A 206 -14.32 4.13 23.69
N ILE A 207 -13.93 2.90 23.34
CA ILE A 207 -12.84 2.16 23.99
C ILE A 207 -11.76 1.86 22.96
N SER A 208 -10.52 1.68 23.42
CA SER A 208 -9.39 1.30 22.56
C SER A 208 -8.88 -0.07 23.00
N ILE A 209 -9.25 -1.13 22.28
CA ILE A 209 -8.89 -2.50 22.65
C ILE A 209 -7.45 -2.78 22.23
N PRO A 210 -6.52 -3.12 23.15
CA PRO A 210 -5.14 -3.40 22.80
C PRO A 210 -5.03 -4.72 22.04
N THR A 211 -4.28 -4.71 20.93
CA THR A 211 -4.09 -5.90 20.07
C THR A 211 -2.69 -6.49 20.14
N ALA A 212 -1.81 -5.96 21.00
CA ALA A 212 -0.46 -6.48 21.20
C ALA A 212 -0.49 -8.00 21.45
N GLY A 213 0.22 -8.77 20.61
CA GLY A 213 0.26 -10.24 20.66
C GLY A 213 -0.83 -10.97 19.88
N LEU A 214 -1.73 -10.25 19.17
CA LEU A 214 -2.58 -10.86 18.14
C LEU A 214 -1.78 -11.08 16.86
N SER A 215 -1.90 -12.27 16.27
CA SER A 215 -1.31 -12.56 14.97
C SER A 215 -2.11 -11.90 13.84
N PRO A 216 -1.47 -11.56 12.72
CA PRO A 216 -2.18 -11.14 11.51
C PRO A 216 -3.26 -12.16 11.10
N GLY A 217 -4.44 -11.66 10.72
CA GLY A 217 -5.60 -12.51 10.42
C GLY A 217 -6.93 -11.76 10.48
N HIS A 218 -8.02 -12.47 10.23
CA HIS A 218 -9.38 -11.93 10.34
C HIS A 218 -9.94 -12.12 11.75
N TYR A 219 -10.71 -11.14 12.21
CA TYR A 219 -11.28 -11.10 13.55
C TYR A 219 -12.72 -10.54 13.55
N VAL A 220 -13.45 -10.82 14.62
CA VAL A 220 -14.78 -10.28 14.90
C VAL A 220 -14.82 -9.65 16.29
N ALA A 221 -15.34 -8.44 16.40
CA ALA A 221 -15.69 -7.78 17.65
C ALA A 221 -17.15 -8.05 18.02
N TYR A 222 -17.40 -8.46 19.27
CA TYR A 222 -18.74 -8.67 19.83
C TYR A 222 -18.96 -7.73 21.01
N TYR A 223 -20.05 -6.94 20.98
CA TYR A 223 -20.50 -6.20 22.15
C TYR A 223 -21.48 -7.06 22.95
N LEU A 224 -21.15 -7.38 24.20
CA LEU A 224 -21.76 -8.42 25.02
C LEU A 224 -22.27 -7.87 26.35
N TYR A 225 -23.41 -8.40 26.78
CA TYR A 225 -24.18 -7.89 27.91
C TYR A 225 -23.77 -8.54 29.23
N ASN A 226 -23.43 -7.70 30.21
CA ASN A 226 -23.37 -8.04 31.64
C ASN A 226 -22.57 -9.32 32.00
N ASP A 227 -21.30 -9.38 31.61
CA ASP A 227 -20.39 -10.55 31.72
C ASP A 227 -20.91 -11.84 31.06
N GLY A 228 -22.04 -11.76 30.36
CA GLY A 228 -22.61 -12.84 29.57
C GLY A 228 -22.16 -12.78 28.11
N TYR A 229 -22.71 -13.69 27.32
CA TYR A 229 -22.43 -13.82 25.88
C TYR A 229 -23.61 -13.37 25.01
N SER A 230 -24.58 -12.72 25.64
CA SER A 230 -25.71 -12.08 24.97
C SER A 230 -25.28 -10.82 24.25
N ARG A 231 -25.44 -10.78 22.93
CA ARG A 231 -25.06 -9.64 22.11
C ARG A 231 -25.94 -8.41 22.36
N VAL A 232 -25.29 -7.26 22.53
CA VAL A 232 -25.89 -5.92 22.63
C VAL A 232 -26.05 -5.31 21.24
N ALA A 233 -25.04 -5.48 20.37
CA ALA A 233 -24.99 -4.95 19.01
C ALA A 233 -24.61 -6.04 17.99
N SER A 234 -24.80 -5.73 16.70
CA SER A 234 -24.29 -6.56 15.60
C SER A 234 -22.76 -6.69 15.70
N PRO A 235 -22.19 -7.88 15.51
CA PRO A 235 -20.74 -8.06 15.49
C PRO A 235 -20.09 -7.36 14.29
N LEU A 236 -18.86 -6.88 14.47
CA LEU A 236 -18.09 -6.20 13.41
C LEU A 236 -16.87 -7.02 13.03
N LYS A 237 -16.65 -7.23 11.72
CA LYS A 237 -15.48 -7.94 11.20
C LYS A 237 -14.36 -6.96 10.87
N PHE A 238 -13.11 -7.34 11.09
CA PHE A 238 -11.91 -6.56 10.74
C PHE A 238 -10.69 -7.49 10.57
N ARG A 239 -9.53 -6.95 10.22
CA ARG A 239 -8.26 -7.66 10.08
C ARG A 239 -7.16 -7.05 10.94
N ILE A 240 -6.30 -7.91 11.49
CA ILE A 240 -4.98 -7.54 11.96
C ILE A 240 -3.99 -7.78 10.81
N VAL A 241 -3.17 -6.79 10.46
CA VAL A 241 -2.12 -6.91 9.44
C VAL A 241 -0.74 -6.91 10.08
N PRO A 242 0.31 -7.50 9.47
CA PRO A 242 1.65 -7.53 10.06
C PRO A 242 2.16 -6.14 10.45
N SER A 243 2.69 -5.98 11.67
CA SER A 243 3.46 -4.80 12.07
C SER A 243 4.94 -5.07 11.88
N THR A 244 5.43 -4.85 10.66
CA THR A 244 6.87 -4.65 10.49
C THR A 244 7.16 -3.22 10.92
N VAL A 245 7.81 -3.03 12.06
CA VAL A 245 8.45 -1.74 12.35
C VAL A 245 9.39 -1.47 11.19
N ALA A 246 9.12 -0.40 10.44
CA ALA A 246 9.95 -0.06 9.31
C ALA A 246 11.36 0.29 9.83
N THR A 247 12.34 -0.56 9.55
CA THR A 247 13.77 -0.24 9.71
C THR A 247 14.31 0.44 8.45
N THR A 248 13.56 0.33 7.36
CA THR A 248 13.83 1.00 6.09
C THR A 248 12.55 1.62 5.55
N LEU A 249 12.68 2.74 4.86
CA LEU A 249 11.57 3.39 4.15
C LEU A 249 12.04 3.78 2.75
N LYS A 250 11.37 3.29 1.72
CA LYS A 250 11.64 3.70 0.34
C LYS A 250 10.61 4.74 -0.11
N VAL A 251 11.07 5.98 -0.29
CA VAL A 251 10.25 7.13 -0.70
C VAL A 251 10.54 7.44 -2.16
N ALA A 252 9.50 7.70 -2.95
CA ALA A 252 9.65 8.07 -4.34
C ALA A 252 8.91 9.37 -4.70
N SER A 253 9.53 10.19 -5.55
CA SER A 253 8.86 11.24 -6.34
C SER A 253 8.47 10.66 -7.69
N PHE A 254 7.25 10.91 -8.15
CA PHE A 254 6.78 10.40 -9.43
C PHE A 254 5.71 11.30 -10.06
N ASN A 255 6.12 12.16 -11.00
CA ASN A 255 5.21 12.82 -11.92
C ASN A 255 4.61 11.77 -12.86
N THR A 256 3.28 11.72 -12.92
CA THR A 256 2.53 10.67 -13.62
C THR A 256 2.19 11.03 -15.06
N TRP A 257 2.57 12.21 -15.57
CA TRP A 257 2.27 12.70 -16.91
C TRP A 257 0.78 12.62 -17.25
N HIS A 258 0.03 13.52 -16.62
CA HIS A 258 -1.43 13.59 -16.68
C HIS A 258 -2.12 12.26 -16.33
N ALA A 259 -1.92 11.74 -15.11
CA ALA A 259 -2.52 10.49 -14.65
C ALA A 259 -2.17 9.28 -15.54
N ALA A 260 -0.94 9.25 -16.07
CA ALA A 260 -0.41 8.26 -17.00
C ALA A 260 -1.23 8.10 -18.28
N THR A 261 -2.03 9.11 -18.65
CA THR A 261 -2.96 9.03 -19.80
C THR A 261 -2.26 9.12 -21.15
N GLN A 262 -1.01 9.60 -21.19
CA GLN A 262 -0.22 9.71 -22.40
C GLN A 262 0.30 8.36 -22.93
N VAL A 263 0.21 7.29 -22.12
CA VAL A 263 0.66 5.95 -22.49
C VAL A 263 -0.48 4.94 -22.38
N THR A 264 -0.62 4.09 -23.40
CA THR A 264 -1.64 3.04 -23.44
C THR A 264 -1.47 2.08 -22.26
N GLY A 265 -2.53 1.90 -21.48
CA GLY A 265 -2.50 1.06 -20.27
C GLY A 265 -1.75 1.69 -19.10
N GLY A 266 -1.65 3.02 -19.06
CA GLY A 266 -0.89 3.80 -18.08
C GLY A 266 -1.05 3.35 -16.64
N LEU A 267 -2.28 3.24 -16.12
CA LEU A 267 -2.53 2.82 -14.73
C LEU A 267 -1.94 1.44 -14.42
N THR A 268 -2.11 0.45 -15.30
CA THR A 268 -1.56 -0.89 -15.11
C THR A 268 -0.04 -0.88 -15.11
N LYS A 269 0.57 -0.15 -16.06
CA LYS A 269 2.04 -0.02 -16.15
C LYS A 269 2.62 0.75 -14.96
N ALA A 270 1.96 1.80 -14.50
CA ALA A 270 2.32 2.53 -13.28
C ALA A 270 2.24 1.60 -12.05
N THR A 271 1.17 0.80 -11.92
CA THR A 271 1.03 -0.20 -10.85
C THR A 271 2.19 -1.20 -10.86
N ASN A 272 2.60 -1.68 -12.04
CA ASN A 272 3.74 -2.59 -12.20
C ASN A 272 5.07 -1.92 -11.84
N PHE A 273 5.26 -0.66 -12.23
CA PHE A 273 6.43 0.12 -11.83
C PHE A 273 6.52 0.23 -10.30
N VAL A 274 5.45 0.69 -9.64
CA VAL A 274 5.44 0.84 -8.17
C VAL A 274 5.69 -0.49 -7.46
N THR A 275 5.10 -1.58 -7.96
CA THR A 275 5.30 -2.91 -7.40
C THR A 275 6.76 -3.37 -7.57
N SER A 276 7.36 -3.13 -8.74
CA SER A 276 8.73 -3.58 -9.05
C SER A 276 9.84 -2.70 -8.46
N SER A 277 9.60 -1.39 -8.26
CA SER A 277 10.54 -0.48 -7.58
C SER A 277 10.67 -0.81 -6.10
N GLY A 278 9.64 -1.44 -5.53
CA GLY A 278 9.55 -1.76 -4.11
C GLY A 278 9.42 -0.51 -3.24
N ALA A 279 8.96 0.62 -3.81
CA ALA A 279 8.63 1.82 -3.04
C ALA A 279 7.63 1.49 -1.93
N ASP A 280 7.68 2.24 -0.84
CA ASP A 280 6.72 2.13 0.26
C ASP A 280 5.79 3.35 0.33
N VAL A 281 6.28 4.51 -0.12
CA VAL A 281 5.54 5.77 -0.17
C VAL A 281 5.87 6.50 -1.48
N LEU A 282 4.85 7.06 -2.11
CA LEU A 282 5.00 7.90 -3.30
C LEU A 282 4.39 9.28 -3.05
N ALA A 283 5.19 10.31 -3.32
CA ALA A 283 4.72 11.65 -3.62
C ALA A 283 4.44 11.71 -5.13
N LEU A 284 3.18 11.91 -5.50
CA LEU A 284 2.70 11.87 -6.88
C LEU A 284 2.35 13.27 -7.39
N GLN A 285 2.67 13.52 -8.65
CA GLN A 285 2.32 14.74 -9.37
C GLN A 285 1.52 14.42 -10.63
N GLU A 286 0.82 15.42 -11.14
CA GLU A 286 -0.07 15.37 -12.29
C GLU A 286 -1.16 14.30 -12.21
N THR A 287 -1.67 14.04 -11.00
CA THR A 287 -2.64 12.97 -10.74
C THR A 287 -4.06 13.27 -11.23
N GLN A 288 -4.31 14.48 -11.75
CA GLN A 288 -5.61 14.93 -12.28
C GLN A 288 -6.78 14.80 -11.28
N GLY A 289 -6.48 14.75 -9.97
CA GLY A 289 -7.47 14.64 -8.90
C GLY A 289 -8.04 13.24 -8.67
N TYR A 290 -7.59 12.21 -9.40
CA TYR A 290 -8.14 10.85 -9.27
C TYR A 290 -7.10 9.73 -9.29
N PHE A 291 -5.95 9.93 -9.94
CA PHE A 291 -5.03 8.82 -10.25
C PHE A 291 -4.47 8.12 -9.01
N ALA A 292 -4.20 8.85 -7.93
CA ALA A 292 -3.68 8.26 -6.70
C ALA A 292 -4.68 7.28 -6.07
N VAL A 293 -5.98 7.58 -6.19
CA VAL A 293 -7.06 6.71 -5.68
C VAL A 293 -7.08 5.38 -6.43
N ASP A 294 -6.98 5.43 -7.76
CA ASP A 294 -7.00 4.23 -8.59
C ASP A 294 -5.74 3.39 -8.41
N LEU A 295 -4.56 4.04 -8.35
CA LEU A 295 -3.29 3.37 -8.09
C LEU A 295 -3.28 2.72 -6.70
N ALA A 296 -3.71 3.45 -5.67
CA ALA A 296 -3.79 2.93 -4.31
C ALA A 296 -4.78 1.77 -4.19
N ARG A 297 -5.91 1.81 -4.92
CA ARG A 297 -6.88 0.70 -4.96
C ARG A 297 -6.27 -0.57 -5.55
N ASN A 298 -5.47 -0.45 -6.61
CA ASN A 298 -4.77 -1.60 -7.20
C ASN A 298 -3.71 -2.19 -6.27
N LEU A 299 -3.04 -1.35 -5.48
CA LEU A 299 -1.98 -1.75 -4.57
C LEU A 299 -2.49 -2.18 -3.18
N GLY A 300 -3.73 -1.84 -2.84
CA GLY A 300 -4.28 -1.99 -1.49
C GLY A 300 -3.63 -1.04 -0.47
N TRP A 301 -3.28 0.18 -0.90
CA TRP A 301 -2.56 1.17 -0.10
C TRP A 301 -3.46 2.32 0.37
N TYR A 302 -2.96 3.07 1.35
CA TYR A 302 -3.58 4.33 1.80
C TYR A 302 -3.26 5.45 0.81
N TYR A 303 -4.15 6.44 0.71
CA TYR A 303 -3.95 7.59 -0.16
C TYR A 303 -4.46 8.89 0.47
N TYR A 304 -3.83 9.99 0.06
CA TYR A 304 -4.34 11.34 0.23
C TYR A 304 -4.22 12.07 -1.13
N GLN A 305 -5.37 12.30 -1.77
CA GLN A 305 -5.48 12.86 -3.11
C GLN A 305 -5.91 14.33 -3.01
N GLY A 306 -5.09 15.25 -3.53
CA GLY A 306 -5.48 16.64 -3.74
C GLY A 306 -6.49 16.76 -4.90
N PRO A 307 -7.17 17.91 -5.05
CA PRO A 307 -8.20 18.10 -6.07
C PRO A 307 -7.63 18.15 -7.49
N ALA A 308 -6.33 18.40 -7.64
CA ALA A 308 -5.66 18.60 -8.92
C ALA A 308 -4.38 17.74 -9.06
N SER A 309 -3.19 18.34 -8.93
CA SER A 309 -1.94 17.67 -9.33
C SER A 309 -1.37 16.72 -8.28
N VAL A 310 -1.26 17.18 -7.03
CA VAL A 310 -0.49 16.49 -5.99
C VAL A 310 -1.27 15.42 -5.23
N ALA A 311 -0.60 14.35 -4.85
CA ALA A 311 -1.13 13.31 -3.98
C ALA A 311 -0.02 12.53 -3.25
N ILE A 312 -0.37 11.82 -2.20
CA ILE A 312 0.49 10.86 -1.52
C ILE A 312 -0.20 9.50 -1.50
N ILE A 313 0.52 8.42 -1.83
CA ILE A 313 0.09 7.05 -1.53
C ILE A 313 1.12 6.34 -0.67
N SER A 314 0.67 5.47 0.23
CA SER A 314 1.53 4.85 1.23
C SER A 314 1.04 3.45 1.60
N ARG A 315 1.98 2.51 1.72
CA ARG A 315 1.70 1.19 2.33
C ARG A 315 1.35 1.31 3.82
N TYR A 316 1.83 2.35 4.48
CA TYR A 316 1.61 2.67 5.89
C TYR A 316 0.38 3.58 6.07
N ALA A 317 -0.34 3.39 7.17
CA ALA A 317 -1.55 4.15 7.48
C ALA A 317 -1.27 5.66 7.56
N ILE A 318 -2.10 6.47 6.91
CA ILE A 318 -2.07 7.92 7.02
C ILE A 318 -2.85 8.30 8.29
N THR A 319 -2.15 8.83 9.30
CA THR A 319 -2.75 9.20 10.59
C THR A 319 -3.13 10.66 10.67
N GLN A 320 -2.56 11.50 9.81
CA GLN A 320 -2.86 12.92 9.72
C GLN A 320 -2.60 13.42 8.29
N THR A 321 -3.42 14.36 7.83
CA THR A 321 -3.21 15.08 6.56
C THR A 321 -2.92 16.56 6.84
N PHE A 322 -1.97 17.13 6.11
CA PHE A 322 -1.67 18.55 6.09
C PHE A 322 -2.24 19.14 4.81
N GLY A 323 -3.12 20.13 4.95
CA GLY A 323 -3.91 20.68 3.85
C GLY A 323 -3.08 21.30 2.72
N LEU A 324 -3.77 21.63 1.62
CA LEU A 324 -3.15 22.13 0.39
C LEU A 324 -2.33 23.41 0.62
N ALA A 325 -1.16 23.45 0.01
CA ALA A 325 -0.34 24.63 -0.14
C ALA A 325 -0.91 25.59 -1.19
N LEU A 326 -0.30 26.77 -1.30
CA LEU A 326 -0.60 27.78 -2.31
C LEU A 326 -0.64 27.16 -3.71
N ASP A 327 -1.61 27.56 -4.52
CA ASP A 327 -1.76 27.14 -5.93
C ASP A 327 -1.86 25.61 -6.12
N ASP A 328 -2.33 24.88 -5.10
CA ASP A 328 -2.37 23.40 -5.05
C ASP A 328 -1.00 22.74 -5.32
N SER A 329 0.09 23.47 -5.09
CA SER A 329 1.48 23.07 -5.37
C SER A 329 2.03 22.02 -4.40
N GLY A 330 1.32 21.73 -3.31
CA GLY A 330 1.76 20.72 -2.35
C GLY A 330 0.71 20.29 -1.34
N LEU A 331 0.93 19.12 -0.75
CA LEU A 331 0.18 18.59 0.39
C LEU A 331 1.04 17.65 1.22
N GLY A 332 0.67 17.42 2.48
CA GLY A 332 1.44 16.57 3.38
C GLY A 332 0.61 15.48 4.05
N ALA A 333 1.29 14.43 4.52
CA ALA A 333 0.71 13.37 5.33
C ALA A 333 1.68 12.87 6.40
N ARG A 334 1.14 12.52 7.58
CA ARG A 334 1.84 11.76 8.63
C ARG A 334 1.49 10.28 8.48
N LEU A 335 2.52 9.43 8.57
CA LEU A 335 2.44 8.00 8.36
C LEU A 335 2.79 7.25 9.64
N ASN A 336 2.04 6.20 9.95
CA ASN A 336 2.36 5.27 11.03
C ASN A 336 3.21 4.11 10.50
N LEU A 337 4.48 4.08 10.86
CA LEU A 337 5.47 3.07 10.45
C LEU A 337 5.53 1.85 11.39
N GLY A 338 4.62 1.77 12.36
CA GLY A 338 4.51 0.70 13.33
C GLY A 338 5.34 0.91 14.61
N ALA A 339 4.87 0.33 15.72
CA ALA A 339 5.47 0.43 17.06
C ALA A 339 5.79 1.87 17.51
N GLY A 340 4.91 2.82 17.17
CA GLY A 340 5.08 4.23 17.53
C GLY A 340 6.11 5.00 16.69
N LYS A 341 6.72 4.38 15.67
CA LYS A 341 7.51 5.12 14.67
C LYS A 341 6.57 5.80 13.68
N GLU A 342 6.87 7.04 13.33
CA GLU A 342 6.14 7.81 12.34
C GLU A 342 7.09 8.39 11.29
N ALA A 343 6.55 8.86 10.18
CA ALA A 343 7.24 9.73 9.23
C ALA A 343 6.26 10.79 8.68
N VAL A 344 6.78 11.92 8.23
CA VAL A 344 6.01 12.96 7.54
C VAL A 344 6.48 13.05 6.11
N VAL A 345 5.56 13.08 5.16
CA VAL A 345 5.86 13.17 3.73
C VAL A 345 5.07 14.32 3.13
N TRP A 346 5.73 15.15 2.33
CA TRP A 346 5.13 16.21 1.53
C TRP A 346 5.34 15.92 0.06
N SER A 347 4.26 15.99 -0.72
CA SER A 347 4.29 15.98 -2.18
C SER A 347 4.36 17.40 -2.71
N VAL A 348 5.21 17.65 -3.70
CA VAL A 348 5.44 18.96 -4.31
C VAL A 348 5.22 18.89 -5.83
N HIS A 349 4.56 19.89 -6.40
CA HIS A 349 4.47 20.14 -7.83
C HIS A 349 4.45 21.66 -8.07
N LEU A 350 5.62 22.24 -8.33
CA LEU A 350 5.74 23.70 -8.49
C LEU A 350 5.42 24.15 -9.92
N ASP A 351 5.20 25.45 -10.08
CA ASP A 351 4.92 26.10 -11.37
C ASP A 351 5.94 25.75 -12.47
N TYR A 352 5.41 25.39 -13.64
CA TYR A 352 6.19 24.95 -14.81
C TYR A 352 6.54 26.11 -15.76
N GLN A 353 5.95 27.29 -15.57
CA GLN A 353 6.16 28.42 -16.47
C GLN A 353 7.55 29.04 -16.29
N TYR A 354 8.06 29.69 -17.33
CA TYR A 354 9.38 30.35 -17.31
C TYR A 354 10.51 29.40 -16.88
N TYR A 355 10.62 28.24 -17.55
CA TYR A 355 11.63 27.24 -17.23
C TYR A 355 13.06 27.79 -17.44
N GLY A 356 13.81 27.95 -16.35
CA GLY A 356 15.09 28.64 -16.35
C GLY A 356 16.14 28.08 -17.32
N PRO A 357 16.26 26.75 -17.51
CA PRO A 357 17.17 26.19 -18.51
C PRO A 357 16.87 26.63 -19.95
N TYR A 358 15.61 26.92 -20.30
CA TYR A 358 15.30 27.52 -21.61
C TYR A 358 15.82 28.96 -21.70
N ASN A 359 15.62 29.77 -20.64
CA ASN A 359 16.13 31.13 -20.57
C ASN A 359 17.67 31.17 -20.67
N ALA A 360 18.36 30.20 -20.07
CA ALA A 360 19.81 30.07 -20.16
C ALA A 360 20.28 29.55 -21.53
N CYS A 361 19.79 28.39 -21.96
CA CYS A 361 20.35 27.63 -23.08
C CYS A 361 19.84 28.06 -24.45
N TYR A 362 18.60 28.55 -24.54
CA TYR A 362 18.02 28.99 -25.82
C TYR A 362 18.09 30.50 -25.97
N GLU A 363 17.82 31.24 -24.90
CA GLU A 363 17.73 32.70 -24.94
C GLU A 363 19.04 33.41 -24.56
N GLY A 364 19.99 32.68 -23.98
CA GLY A 364 21.31 33.22 -23.65
C GLY A 364 21.30 34.23 -22.50
N MET A 365 20.32 34.14 -21.59
CA MET A 365 20.21 35.04 -20.44
C MET A 365 21.35 34.82 -19.44
N THR A 366 21.86 35.91 -18.86
CA THR A 366 22.88 35.82 -17.81
C THR A 366 22.35 35.09 -16.57
N PRO A 367 23.22 34.48 -15.73
CA PRO A 367 22.78 33.83 -14.50
C PRO A 367 21.88 34.69 -13.60
N ALA A 368 22.19 35.98 -13.49
CA ALA A 368 21.40 36.92 -12.69
C ALA A 368 20.01 37.17 -13.27
N GLN A 369 19.85 37.16 -14.60
CA GLN A 369 18.53 37.29 -15.24
C GLN A 369 17.69 36.03 -15.05
N VAL A 370 18.30 34.84 -15.17
CA VAL A 370 17.62 33.57 -14.90
C VAL A 370 17.17 33.50 -13.44
N GLU A 371 18.05 33.87 -12.51
CA GLU A 371 17.72 33.94 -11.08
C GLU A 371 16.59 34.93 -10.78
N ASP A 372 16.60 36.11 -11.41
CA ASP A 372 15.54 37.11 -11.24
C ASP A 372 14.18 36.59 -11.74
N ILE A 373 14.14 35.89 -12.87
CA ILE A 373 12.93 35.24 -13.39
C ILE A 373 12.45 34.14 -12.44
N GLU A 374 13.35 33.27 -11.98
CA GLU A 374 13.04 32.22 -11.00
C GLU A 374 12.43 32.82 -9.72
N GLN A 375 13.03 33.90 -9.21
CA GLN A 375 12.67 34.55 -7.96
C GLN A 375 11.38 35.37 -8.03
N ASN A 376 11.16 36.09 -9.14
CA ASN A 376 10.17 37.17 -9.21
C ASN A 376 9.09 36.98 -10.28
N THR A 377 9.31 36.11 -11.27
CA THR A 377 8.36 35.90 -12.37
C THR A 377 7.72 34.52 -12.33
N SER A 378 8.51 33.47 -12.09
CA SER A 378 7.98 32.14 -11.82
C SER A 378 7.25 32.12 -10.46
N ARG A 379 6.33 31.18 -10.27
CA ARG A 379 5.68 31.01 -8.96
C ARG A 379 6.41 30.04 -8.02
N ARG A 380 7.45 29.35 -8.50
CA ARG A 380 8.13 28.28 -7.76
C ARG A 380 8.64 28.72 -6.40
N VAL A 381 9.22 29.91 -6.28
CA VAL A 381 9.80 30.38 -5.02
C VAL A 381 8.72 30.75 -3.98
N VAL A 382 7.59 31.33 -4.39
CA VAL A 382 6.51 31.62 -3.44
C VAL A 382 5.80 30.34 -2.99
N GLU A 383 5.61 29.39 -3.91
CA GLU A 383 5.00 28.09 -3.63
C GLU A 383 5.86 27.25 -2.68
N ILE A 384 7.15 27.09 -2.95
CA ILE A 384 8.03 26.28 -2.08
C ILE A 384 8.15 26.88 -0.68
N ASN A 385 8.19 28.22 -0.55
CA ASN A 385 8.23 28.87 0.75
C ASN A 385 6.92 28.67 1.52
N ASP A 386 5.76 28.66 0.87
CA ASP A 386 4.48 28.31 1.54
C ASP A 386 4.49 26.86 2.04
N ILE A 387 4.98 25.92 1.23
CA ILE A 387 5.13 24.51 1.63
C ILE A 387 6.08 24.38 2.83
N LEU A 388 7.26 25.01 2.78
CA LEU A 388 8.25 24.98 3.86
C LEU A 388 7.71 25.60 5.14
N ASN A 389 6.99 26.73 5.06
CA ASN A 389 6.35 27.35 6.23
C ASN A 389 5.31 26.44 6.88
N ARG A 390 4.56 25.68 6.08
CA ARG A 390 3.57 24.71 6.59
C ARG A 390 4.22 23.47 7.18
N ALA A 391 5.34 23.02 6.62
CA ALA A 391 6.11 21.89 7.09
C ALA A 391 7.04 22.23 8.28
N ALA A 392 7.22 23.52 8.58
CA ALA A 392 8.16 23.99 9.59
C ALA A 392 7.99 23.31 10.97
N PRO A 393 6.77 23.11 11.52
CA PRO A 393 6.62 22.43 12.81
C PRO A 393 7.16 21.00 12.80
N GLU A 394 6.93 20.25 11.71
CA GLU A 394 7.43 18.89 11.55
C GLU A 394 8.93 18.86 11.27
N ILE A 395 9.46 19.82 10.50
CA ILE A 395 10.90 19.97 10.26
C ILE A 395 11.63 20.25 11.58
N ASP A 396 11.14 21.20 12.38
CA ASP A 396 11.69 21.54 13.69
C ASP A 396 11.66 20.32 14.62
N ALA A 397 10.54 19.59 14.66
CA ALA A 397 10.42 18.37 15.44
C ALA A 397 11.46 17.31 15.01
N ALA A 398 11.69 17.13 13.71
CA ALA A 398 12.63 16.17 13.17
C ALA A 398 14.08 16.45 13.62
N THR A 399 14.47 17.73 13.77
CA THR A 399 15.80 18.11 14.29
C THR A 399 15.99 17.75 15.76
N SER A 400 14.90 17.60 16.50
CA SER A 400 14.90 17.33 17.95
C SER A 400 14.49 15.88 18.29
N GLY A 401 14.66 14.95 17.34
CA GLY A 401 14.37 13.52 17.54
C GLY A 401 12.91 13.11 17.29
N GLY A 402 12.12 14.01 16.70
CA GLY A 402 10.80 13.69 16.17
C GLY A 402 10.84 12.86 14.88
N PRO A 403 9.67 12.59 14.28
CA PRO A 403 9.58 11.81 13.04
C PRO A 403 10.41 12.43 11.91
N PRO A 404 11.11 11.64 11.08
CA PRO A 404 11.78 12.16 9.89
C PRO A 404 10.75 12.76 8.92
N VAL A 405 11.17 13.83 8.24
CA VAL A 405 10.38 14.54 7.22
C VAL A 405 10.99 14.30 5.86
N PHE A 406 10.15 14.02 4.88
CA PHE A 406 10.51 13.88 3.47
C PHE A 406 9.72 14.88 2.64
N LEU A 407 10.40 15.62 1.76
CA LEU A 407 9.82 16.54 0.80
C LEU A 407 10.19 16.06 -0.60
N ALA A 408 9.21 15.53 -1.32
CA ALA A 408 9.44 14.87 -2.61
C ALA A 408 8.49 15.39 -3.67
N GLY A 409 8.98 15.55 -4.90
CA GLY A 409 8.14 16.02 -5.98
C GLY A 409 8.90 16.58 -7.16
N ASP A 410 8.13 17.12 -8.10
CA ASP A 410 8.59 17.82 -9.29
C ASP A 410 8.61 19.33 -9.00
N PHE A 411 9.79 19.92 -9.06
CA PHE A 411 10.01 21.32 -8.73
C PHE A 411 10.00 22.21 -9.96
N ASN A 412 9.94 21.65 -11.18
CA ASN A 412 10.05 22.40 -12.42
C ASN A 412 11.26 23.35 -12.47
N THR A 413 12.33 23.03 -11.73
CA THR A 413 13.55 23.83 -11.64
C THR A 413 14.74 22.94 -11.30
N PRO A 414 15.95 23.21 -11.83
CA PRO A 414 17.12 22.41 -11.52
C PRO A 414 17.56 22.52 -10.06
N SER A 415 18.39 21.57 -9.63
CA SER A 415 19.10 21.69 -8.36
C SER A 415 20.16 22.79 -8.40
N HIS A 416 20.21 23.61 -7.35
CA HIS A 416 21.36 24.49 -7.09
C HIS A 416 22.70 23.75 -6.92
N LEU A 417 22.67 22.41 -6.80
CA LEU A 417 23.85 21.55 -6.73
C LEU A 417 24.30 21.00 -8.10
N ASP A 418 23.49 21.18 -9.15
CA ASP A 418 23.74 20.59 -10.47
C ASP A 418 24.29 21.60 -11.49
N TRP A 419 24.00 22.88 -11.29
CA TRP A 419 24.49 23.97 -12.12
C TRP A 419 25.79 24.57 -11.58
N VAL A 420 26.82 23.73 -11.53
CA VAL A 420 28.17 24.01 -10.98
C VAL A 420 29.25 23.92 -12.06
N PRO A 421 30.48 24.46 -11.84
CA PRO A 421 31.50 24.51 -12.88
C PRO A 421 31.86 23.15 -13.47
N GLU A 422 31.85 22.11 -12.64
CA GLU A 422 32.18 20.74 -13.03
C GLU A 422 31.15 20.16 -14.02
N ALA A 423 29.91 20.65 -14.00
CA ALA A 423 28.80 20.20 -14.85
C ALA A 423 28.45 21.19 -15.98
N ALA A 424 29.28 22.22 -16.19
CA ALA A 424 28.96 23.29 -17.15
C ALA A 424 28.74 22.78 -18.58
N SER A 425 29.40 21.69 -18.99
CA SER A 425 29.18 21.08 -20.31
C SER A 425 27.78 20.51 -20.50
N GLN A 426 27.13 20.05 -19.42
CA GLN A 426 25.75 19.57 -19.43
C GLN A 426 24.78 20.76 -19.45
N ASN A 427 25.16 21.87 -18.81
CA ASN A 427 24.31 23.06 -18.64
C ASN A 427 24.61 24.12 -19.71
N CYS A 428 24.76 23.70 -20.97
CA CYS A 428 24.99 24.58 -22.14
C CYS A 428 26.12 25.64 -21.96
N GLY A 429 27.12 25.34 -21.14
CA GLY A 429 28.27 26.20 -20.85
C GLY A 429 28.15 27.03 -19.57
N TYR A 430 27.02 26.98 -18.87
CA TYR A 430 26.80 27.72 -17.62
C TYR A 430 27.43 27.00 -16.44
N SER A 431 28.35 27.69 -15.76
CA SER A 431 29.09 27.14 -14.61
C SER A 431 28.48 27.49 -13.25
N SER A 432 27.54 28.43 -13.19
CA SER A 432 26.91 28.84 -11.93
C SER A 432 25.61 29.60 -12.24
N VAL A 433 24.48 28.98 -11.93
CA VAL A 433 23.18 29.65 -11.83
C VAL A 433 22.61 29.36 -10.46
N ASN A 434 22.16 30.41 -9.77
CA ASN A 434 21.49 30.21 -8.50
C ASN A 434 20.05 29.77 -8.77
N TRP A 435 19.63 28.68 -8.13
CA TRP A 435 18.26 28.17 -8.20
C TRP A 435 17.56 28.38 -6.85
N PRO A 436 16.95 29.57 -6.62
CA PRO A 436 16.33 29.94 -5.35
C PRO A 436 15.37 28.91 -4.76
N ALA A 437 14.54 28.25 -5.57
CA ALA A 437 13.53 27.33 -5.06
C ALA A 437 14.16 26.08 -4.41
N THR A 438 15.16 25.46 -5.04
CA THR A 438 15.87 24.32 -4.44
C THR A 438 16.84 24.76 -3.35
N ARG A 439 17.38 25.99 -3.40
CA ARG A 439 18.18 26.56 -2.30
C ARG A 439 17.36 26.74 -1.04
N ALA A 440 16.12 27.25 -1.14
CA ALA A 440 15.24 27.46 0.00
C ALA A 440 15.01 26.16 0.80
N VAL A 441 14.92 25.01 0.13
CA VAL A 441 14.81 23.69 0.78
C VAL A 441 16.06 23.33 1.57
N SER A 442 17.26 23.61 1.03
CA SER A 442 18.52 23.41 1.75
C SER A 442 18.67 24.38 2.91
N ASP A 443 18.23 25.63 2.76
CA ASP A 443 18.28 26.64 3.82
C ASP A 443 17.31 26.30 4.98
N ALA A 444 16.22 25.60 4.68
CA ALA A 444 15.34 24.99 5.68
C ALA A 444 15.92 23.72 6.34
N GLY A 445 17.13 23.30 5.96
CA GLY A 445 17.88 22.21 6.58
C GLY A 445 17.61 20.82 6.00
N LEU A 446 16.80 20.70 4.94
CA LEU A 446 16.58 19.42 4.28
C LEU A 446 17.72 19.09 3.31
N ASN A 447 18.12 17.82 3.28
CA ASN A 447 19.21 17.32 2.46
C ASN A 447 18.67 16.69 1.18
N ASP A 448 19.31 16.97 0.04
CA ASP A 448 19.03 16.31 -1.25
C ASP A 448 19.57 14.87 -1.24
N SER A 449 18.67 13.89 -1.11
CA SER A 449 19.11 12.50 -0.98
C SER A 449 19.84 11.94 -2.20
N TYR A 450 19.55 12.47 -3.40
CA TYR A 450 20.23 12.04 -4.61
C TYR A 450 21.69 12.48 -4.60
N ARG A 451 21.97 13.73 -4.20
CA ARG A 451 23.34 14.27 -4.12
C ARG A 451 24.12 13.78 -2.90
N VAL A 452 23.45 13.41 -1.82
CA VAL A 452 24.10 12.68 -0.72
C VAL A 452 24.65 11.33 -1.20
N ILE A 453 23.92 10.59 -2.04
CA ILE A 453 24.36 9.29 -2.57
C ILE A 453 25.27 9.45 -3.79
N ASN A 454 25.02 10.43 -4.65
CA ASN A 454 25.69 10.65 -5.92
C ASN A 454 26.33 12.07 -5.95
N PRO A 455 27.43 12.31 -5.23
CA PRO A 455 27.95 13.66 -4.97
C PRO A 455 28.61 14.35 -6.17
N LEU A 456 28.84 13.63 -7.28
CA LEU A 456 29.56 14.14 -8.45
C LEU A 456 28.56 14.44 -9.60
N PRO A 457 28.07 15.69 -9.74
CA PRO A 457 27.03 16.04 -10.71
C PRO A 457 27.44 15.81 -12.17
N ALA A 458 28.72 15.95 -12.48
CA ALA A 458 29.25 15.73 -13.83
C ALA A 458 29.29 14.25 -14.26
N ILE A 459 29.24 13.30 -13.30
CA ILE A 459 29.36 11.85 -13.57
C ILE A 459 27.99 11.18 -13.55
N LEU A 460 27.21 11.47 -12.50
CA LEU A 460 25.85 10.96 -12.34
C LEU A 460 24.93 12.17 -12.27
N THR A 461 24.47 12.62 -13.44
CA THR A 461 23.62 13.81 -13.57
C THR A 461 22.30 13.59 -12.84
N GLY A 462 21.69 12.43 -13.04
CA GLY A 462 20.43 12.06 -12.40
C GLY A 462 19.23 12.74 -13.03
N ASP A 463 19.36 13.19 -14.29
CA ASP A 463 18.33 13.93 -14.99
C ASP A 463 16.99 13.20 -14.93
N THR A 464 15.94 13.93 -14.61
CA THR A 464 14.58 13.38 -14.50
C THR A 464 13.72 13.85 -15.66
N TRP A 465 13.96 15.07 -16.13
CA TRP A 465 13.45 15.62 -17.38
C TRP A 465 14.52 15.49 -18.49
N SER A 466 14.29 14.79 -19.60
CA SER A 466 13.16 13.91 -19.88
C SER A 466 13.59 12.65 -20.64
N PRO A 467 13.16 11.45 -20.21
CA PRO A 467 13.34 10.23 -20.97
C PRO A 467 12.63 10.19 -22.34
N VAL A 468 11.67 11.08 -22.64
CA VAL A 468 10.88 11.04 -23.90
C VAL A 468 10.97 12.32 -24.74
N TYR A 469 11.60 13.37 -24.23
CA TYR A 469 11.91 14.61 -24.96
C TYR A 469 13.43 14.76 -25.12
N PRO A 470 14.08 14.04 -26.06
CA PRO A 470 15.47 14.31 -26.41
C PRO A 470 15.66 15.66 -27.14
N LYS A 471 14.59 16.21 -27.71
CA LYS A 471 14.54 17.52 -28.36
C LYS A 471 13.35 18.31 -27.82
N HIS A 472 13.42 19.64 -27.93
CA HIS A 472 12.42 20.53 -27.33
C HIS A 472 10.97 20.26 -27.75
N ASN A 473 10.76 19.93 -29.02
CA ASN A 473 9.43 19.55 -29.54
C ASN A 473 9.33 18.02 -29.67
N GLY A 474 9.66 17.30 -28.58
CA GLY A 474 9.68 15.85 -28.53
C GLY A 474 10.90 15.25 -29.21
N SER A 475 10.78 14.98 -30.50
CA SER A 475 11.86 14.43 -31.34
C SER A 475 12.43 15.43 -32.36
N THR A 476 11.95 16.68 -32.34
CA THR A 476 12.35 17.73 -33.27
C THR A 476 12.68 19.05 -32.56
N GLY A 477 13.38 19.95 -33.25
CA GLY A 477 13.83 21.22 -32.66
C GLY A 477 15.24 21.15 -32.07
N PRO A 478 15.64 22.16 -31.27
CA PRO A 478 16.93 22.15 -30.57
C PRO A 478 17.00 20.99 -29.54
N ASP A 479 18.23 20.67 -29.11
CA ASP A 479 18.44 19.74 -28.00
C ASP A 479 17.74 20.23 -26.75
N GLU A 480 16.99 19.33 -26.11
CA GLU A 480 16.29 19.64 -24.87
C GLU A 480 17.26 19.64 -23.69
N PRO A 481 17.33 20.72 -22.87
CA PRO A 481 18.01 20.69 -21.59
C PRO A 481 17.54 19.51 -20.76
N GLN A 482 18.47 18.60 -20.45
CA GLN A 482 18.21 17.46 -19.60
C GLN A 482 18.61 17.84 -18.18
N ASP A 483 17.64 17.96 -17.28
CA ASP A 483 17.86 18.43 -15.93
C ASP A 483 17.22 17.48 -14.91
N ARG A 484 17.79 17.47 -13.71
CA ARG A 484 17.16 16.87 -12.54
C ARG A 484 16.27 17.90 -11.86
N ILE A 485 14.96 17.73 -12.04
CA ILE A 485 13.93 18.62 -11.50
C ILE A 485 12.97 17.91 -10.54
N ASP A 486 13.09 16.59 -10.42
CA ASP A 486 12.38 15.79 -9.42
C ASP A 486 13.32 15.43 -8.27
N PHE A 487 12.81 15.49 -7.04
CA PHE A 487 13.64 15.37 -5.85
C PHE A 487 13.00 14.51 -4.76
N VAL A 488 13.86 13.94 -3.91
CA VAL A 488 13.49 13.44 -2.57
C VAL A 488 14.44 14.08 -1.57
N HIS A 489 13.97 15.11 -0.87
CA HIS A 489 14.70 15.76 0.22
C HIS A 489 14.30 15.18 1.57
N TYR A 490 15.19 15.20 2.56
CA TYR A 490 14.92 14.62 3.87
C TYR A 490 15.61 15.36 5.04
N ILE A 491 15.05 15.21 6.24
CA ILE A 491 15.65 15.63 7.51
C ILE A 491 15.20 14.71 8.66
N GLY A 492 15.99 14.65 9.74
CA GLY A 492 15.69 13.87 10.94
C GLY A 492 16.32 12.47 10.93
N ALA A 493 15.71 11.54 11.67
CA ALA A 493 16.22 10.18 11.92
C ALA A 493 16.09 9.22 10.71
N ALA A 494 16.59 9.65 9.56
CA ALA A 494 16.64 8.87 8.32
C ALA A 494 18.01 9.05 7.66
N THR A 495 18.59 7.96 7.14
CA THR A 495 19.86 7.98 6.40
C THR A 495 19.66 7.37 5.02
N PRO A 496 19.92 8.09 3.92
CA PRO A 496 19.78 7.52 2.59
C PRO A 496 20.84 6.41 2.39
N VAL A 497 20.40 5.29 1.85
CA VAL A 497 21.23 4.11 1.55
C VAL A 497 21.44 3.98 0.03
N SER A 498 20.45 4.37 -0.75
CA SER A 498 20.51 4.39 -2.21
C SER A 498 19.55 5.45 -2.75
N SER A 499 19.91 6.11 -3.85
CA SER A 499 19.01 7.03 -4.56
C SER A 499 19.24 6.94 -6.06
N THR A 500 18.17 6.75 -6.82
CA THR A 500 18.23 6.53 -8.28
C THR A 500 17.09 7.26 -9.00
N ALA A 501 17.40 7.83 -10.16
CA ALA A 501 16.39 8.28 -11.12
C ALA A 501 16.01 7.09 -12.02
N GLU A 502 14.81 6.55 -11.80
CA GLU A 502 14.33 5.32 -12.42
C GLU A 502 13.46 5.57 -13.67
N VAL A 503 13.65 4.70 -14.65
CA VAL A 503 12.83 4.56 -15.85
C VAL A 503 12.65 3.07 -16.15
N ARG A 504 11.64 2.68 -16.92
CA ARG A 504 11.45 1.29 -17.38
C ARG A 504 11.55 1.18 -18.90
N GLY A 505 12.09 0.07 -19.37
CA GLY A 505 12.37 -0.17 -20.78
C GLY A 505 13.30 0.87 -21.39
N THR A 506 13.15 1.08 -22.70
CA THR A 506 13.85 2.13 -23.47
C THR A 506 12.79 3.00 -24.13
N PRO A 507 12.35 4.07 -23.46
CA PRO A 507 11.24 4.88 -23.93
C PRO A 507 11.50 5.44 -25.34
N GLN A 508 10.52 5.31 -26.21
CA GLN A 508 10.51 6.02 -27.49
C GLN A 508 10.10 7.48 -27.25
N PRO A 509 10.70 8.43 -27.99
CA PRO A 509 10.41 9.84 -27.83
C PRO A 509 9.03 10.19 -28.40
N VAL A 510 8.49 11.34 -27.99
CA VAL A 510 7.29 11.92 -28.59
C VAL A 510 7.52 12.16 -30.11
N PRO A 511 6.58 11.76 -31.00
CA PRO A 511 5.21 11.30 -30.74
C PRO A 511 5.01 9.77 -30.62
N ASN A 512 6.07 8.96 -30.66
CA ASN A 512 5.98 7.49 -30.70
C ASN A 512 5.87 6.81 -29.33
N HIS A 513 5.66 7.59 -28.26
CA HIS A 513 5.71 7.15 -26.87
C HIS A 513 4.51 6.30 -26.41
N GLN A 514 3.39 6.31 -27.14
CA GLN A 514 2.11 5.73 -26.68
C GLN A 514 2.18 4.26 -26.24
N ASN A 515 3.15 3.50 -26.76
CA ASN A 515 3.35 2.08 -26.45
C ASN A 515 4.55 1.80 -25.53
N ASN A 516 5.18 2.83 -24.98
CA ASN A 516 6.29 2.69 -24.03
C ASN A 516 5.90 1.84 -22.82
N GLU A 517 6.86 1.11 -22.26
CA GLU A 517 6.70 0.48 -20.95
C GLU A 517 6.63 1.53 -19.84
N TRP A 518 7.50 2.53 -19.92
CA TRP A 518 7.47 3.71 -19.06
C TRP A 518 6.26 4.59 -19.37
N VAL A 519 5.67 5.17 -18.32
CA VAL A 519 4.35 5.83 -18.39
C VAL A 519 4.41 7.34 -18.29
N SER A 520 5.58 7.91 -18.03
CA SER A 520 5.78 9.32 -17.73
C SER A 520 6.85 9.91 -18.64
N ASP A 521 6.81 11.21 -18.84
CA ASP A 521 7.89 12.00 -19.41
C ASP A 521 8.94 12.41 -18.37
N HIS A 522 8.77 12.05 -17.11
CA HIS A 522 9.77 12.16 -16.05
C HIS A 522 10.35 10.80 -15.66
N ARG A 523 11.61 10.75 -15.21
CA ARG A 523 12.13 9.62 -14.41
C ARG A 523 11.65 9.77 -12.96
N ALA A 524 11.27 8.68 -12.32
CA ALA A 524 10.90 8.70 -10.92
C ALA A 524 12.15 8.69 -10.03
N VAL A 525 12.26 9.58 -9.06
CA VAL A 525 13.37 9.54 -8.08
C VAL A 525 12.98 8.63 -6.94
N VAL A 526 13.75 7.57 -6.72
CA VAL A 526 13.48 6.56 -5.71
C VAL A 526 14.66 6.50 -4.74
N THR A 527 14.41 6.82 -3.47
CA THR A 527 15.43 6.77 -2.41
C THR A 527 15.03 5.77 -1.33
N THR A 528 15.96 4.87 -0.99
CA THR A 528 15.84 3.99 0.18
C THR A 528 16.53 4.64 1.37
N PHE A 529 15.82 4.75 2.49
CA PHE A 529 16.35 5.23 3.76
C PHE A 529 16.43 4.09 4.76
N SER A 530 17.50 4.07 5.56
CA SER A 530 17.52 3.39 6.85
C SER A 530 16.90 4.33 7.89
N LEU A 531 15.99 3.82 8.71
CA LEU A 531 15.36 4.56 9.79
C LEU A 531 16.01 4.17 11.12
N THR A 532 16.51 5.15 11.85
CA THR A 532 17.15 4.94 13.16
C THR A 532 16.14 5.12 14.28
#